data_AF-A0A838MTM5-F1
#
_entry.id   AF-A0A838MTM5-F1
#
_cell.length_a   1.000
_cell.length_b   1.000
_cell.length_c   1.000
_cell.angle_alpha   90.00
_cell.angle_beta   90.00
_cell.angle_gamma   90.00
#
_symmetry.space_group_name_H-M   'P 1'
#
loop_
_entity.id
_entity.type
_entity.pdbx_description
1 polymer ?
#
loop_
_entity_poly.entity_id
_entity_poly.type
_entity_poly.pdbx_seq_one_letter_code
_entity_poly.pdbx_strand_id
1 'polypeptide(L)'
;MKVDLGANITDISIETIEGVIAQNHGATLEEINDELVIKGLELGFLDILSQKYQDLTPFLTGNFDYDEKNQKYQIRKNTKFRTRIDVHLRVRYFMISYMRRMEHEKYQPTFDDIVLNIMPLLRNGVTPEQQTILSVLEQIAERIGEDRWRLTIEGQQHLFDSR
;
A
#
# COMPACT_ATOMS: atom_id res chain seq x y z
N MET A 1 -12.28 -5.05 -15.81
CA MET A 1 -12.57 -3.80 -15.08
C MET A 1 -11.22 -3.20 -14.72
N LYS A 2 -10.79 -2.09 -15.35
CA LYS A 2 -9.51 -1.43 -15.02
C LYS A 2 -9.68 -0.79 -13.65
N VAL A 3 -9.16 -1.42 -12.61
CA VAL A 3 -9.09 -0.83 -11.27
C VAL A 3 -8.03 0.26 -11.34
N ASP A 4 -8.42 1.52 -11.11
CA ASP A 4 -7.50 2.65 -11.10
C ASP A 4 -6.61 2.55 -9.85
N LEU A 5 -5.29 2.42 -10.04
CA LEU A 5 -4.31 2.36 -8.94
C LEU A 5 -4.45 3.56 -8.00
N GLY A 6 -4.82 4.72 -8.53
CA GLY A 6 -5.06 5.93 -7.75
C GLY A 6 -6.22 5.76 -6.77
N ALA A 7 -7.27 5.02 -7.13
CA ALA A 7 -8.42 4.75 -6.26
C ALA A 7 -8.03 3.83 -5.10
N ASN A 8 -7.25 2.78 -5.37
CA ASN A 8 -6.80 1.85 -4.32
C ASN A 8 -5.88 2.49 -3.28
N ILE A 9 -4.97 3.38 -3.70
CA ILE A 9 -4.08 4.10 -2.76
C ILE A 9 -4.90 5.07 -1.91
N THR A 10 -5.91 5.72 -2.50
CA THR A 10 -6.85 6.55 -1.74
C THR A 10 -7.60 5.71 -0.71
N ASP A 11 -8.07 4.52 -1.07
CA ASP A 11 -8.76 3.63 -0.13
C ASP A 11 -7.85 3.16 1.00
N ILE A 12 -6.60 2.77 0.70
CA ILE A 12 -5.59 2.42 1.72
C ILE A 12 -5.31 3.61 2.64
N SER A 13 -5.21 4.81 2.07
CA SER A 13 -4.98 6.03 2.85
C SER A 13 -6.16 6.29 3.79
N ILE A 14 -7.40 6.20 3.28
CA ILE A 14 -8.61 6.38 4.09
C ILE A 14 -8.69 5.35 5.22
N GLU A 15 -8.46 4.06 4.93
CA GLU A 15 -8.49 3.01 5.95
C GLU A 15 -7.43 3.25 7.05
N THR A 16 -6.23 3.64 6.63
CA THR A 16 -5.14 3.96 7.56
C THR A 16 -5.52 5.13 8.47
N ILE A 17 -6.06 6.21 7.90
CA ILE A 17 -6.49 7.40 8.64
C ILE A 17 -7.66 7.08 9.58
N GLU A 18 -8.67 6.34 9.10
CA GLU A 18 -9.79 5.86 9.91
C GLU A 18 -9.30 5.02 11.10
N GLY A 19 -8.30 4.15 10.88
CA GLY A 19 -7.68 3.34 11.91
C GLY A 19 -7.02 4.16 13.02
N VAL A 20 -6.16 5.13 12.64
CA VAL A 20 -5.48 6.00 13.61
C VAL A 20 -6.48 6.82 14.43
N ILE A 21 -7.48 7.42 13.75
CA ILE A 21 -8.52 8.21 14.41
C ILE A 21 -9.31 7.34 15.39
N ALA A 22 -9.70 6.13 15.00
CA ALA A 22 -10.47 5.23 15.86
C ALA A 22 -9.66 4.77 17.09
N GLN A 23 -8.38 4.43 16.90
CA GLN A 23 -7.50 3.99 18.00
C GLN A 23 -7.26 5.11 19.02
N ASN A 24 -7.04 6.34 18.53
CA ASN A 24 -6.63 7.47 19.38
C ASN A 24 -7.80 8.35 19.84
N HIS A 25 -9.04 7.98 19.50
CA HIS A 25 -10.24 8.79 19.74
C HIS A 25 -10.11 10.21 19.14
N GLY A 26 -9.58 10.27 17.91
CA GLY A 26 -9.18 11.49 17.22
C GLY A 26 -7.68 11.55 16.99
N ALA A 27 -7.26 12.06 15.83
CA ALA A 27 -5.85 12.11 15.44
C ALA A 27 -5.43 13.49 14.89
N THR A 28 -4.21 13.92 15.20
CA THR A 28 -3.63 15.15 14.62
C THR A 28 -3.20 14.92 13.18
N LEU A 29 -2.92 16.01 12.44
CA LEU A 29 -2.36 15.92 11.09
C LEU A 29 -1.01 15.18 11.08
N GLU A 30 -0.18 15.40 12.11
CA GLU A 30 1.14 14.78 12.25
C GLU A 30 1.02 13.28 12.50
N GLU A 31 0.17 12.84 13.43
CA GLU A 31 -0.08 11.42 13.70
C GLU A 31 -0.59 10.69 12.45
N ILE A 32 -1.47 11.35 11.69
CA ILE A 32 -1.97 10.82 10.42
C ILE A 32 -0.85 10.74 9.37
N ASN A 33 -0.05 11.78 9.23
CA ASN A 33 1.04 11.84 8.26
C ASN A 33 2.08 10.75 8.57
N ASP A 34 2.48 10.61 9.83
CA ASP A 34 3.45 9.59 10.26
C ASP A 34 2.95 8.18 9.93
N GLU A 35 1.70 7.85 10.25
CA GLU A 35 1.16 6.53 9.93
C GLU A 35 1.02 6.31 8.41
N LEU A 36 0.61 7.32 7.64
CA LEU A 36 0.58 7.22 6.18
C LEU A 36 1.97 7.05 5.57
N VAL A 37 2.98 7.71 6.12
CA VAL A 37 4.38 7.55 5.70
C VAL A 37 4.86 6.14 6.03
N ILE A 38 4.63 5.66 7.25
CA ILE A 38 4.95 4.29 7.66
C ILE A 38 4.27 3.29 6.74
N LYS A 39 2.95 3.44 6.53
CA LYS A 39 2.17 2.55 5.67
C LYS A 39 2.60 2.62 4.21
N GLY A 40 2.94 3.81 3.72
CA GLY A 40 3.47 4.04 2.38
C GLY A 40 4.85 3.44 2.18
N LEU A 41 5.71 3.45 3.20
CA LEU A 41 7.00 2.76 3.20
C LEU A 41 6.81 1.24 3.22
N GLU A 42 5.97 0.73 4.13
CA GLU A 42 5.65 -0.69 4.26
C GLU A 42 5.14 -1.27 2.93
N LEU A 43 4.25 -0.56 2.25
CA LEU A 43 3.60 -1.00 1.02
C LEU A 43 4.30 -0.51 -0.26
N GLY A 44 5.38 0.26 -0.14
CA GLY A 44 6.19 0.76 -1.26
C GLY A 44 5.50 1.72 -2.21
N PHE A 45 4.59 2.56 -1.69
CA PHE A 45 3.90 3.61 -2.44
C PHE A 45 4.14 5.01 -1.88
N LEU A 46 5.14 5.21 -1.01
CA LEU A 46 5.47 6.52 -0.45
C LEU A 46 5.73 7.58 -1.53
N ASP A 47 6.39 7.19 -2.63
CA ASP A 47 6.59 8.03 -3.82
C ASP A 47 5.26 8.51 -4.42
N ILE A 48 4.25 7.65 -4.45
CA ILE A 48 2.92 8.00 -4.96
C ILE A 48 2.14 8.86 -3.96
N LEU A 49 2.21 8.56 -2.65
CA LEU A 49 1.62 9.43 -1.62
C LEU A 49 2.18 10.85 -1.70
N SER A 50 3.51 10.99 -1.78
CA SER A 50 4.18 12.30 -1.80
C SER A 50 3.88 13.11 -3.06
N GLN A 51 3.67 12.45 -4.20
CA GLN A 51 3.24 13.11 -5.44
C GLN A 51 1.77 13.52 -5.39
N LYS A 52 0.91 12.67 -4.83
CA LYS A 52 -0.55 12.88 -4.82
C LYS A 52 -1.00 13.86 -3.74
N TYR A 53 -0.29 13.87 -2.62
CA TYR A 53 -0.62 14.66 -1.44
C TYR A 53 0.61 15.47 -1.01
N GLN A 54 0.86 16.60 -1.69
CA GLN A 54 1.79 17.62 -1.18
C GLN A 54 1.27 18.28 0.09
N ASP A 55 -0.06 18.40 0.19
CA ASP A 55 -0.79 18.84 1.38
C ASP A 55 -1.95 17.86 1.60
N LEU A 56 -1.97 17.20 2.76
CA LEU A 56 -3.01 16.27 3.15
C LEU A 56 -4.30 16.98 3.62
N THR A 57 -4.23 18.27 3.93
CA THR A 57 -5.35 19.04 4.52
C THR A 57 -6.63 19.01 3.67
N PRO A 58 -6.58 19.23 2.33
CA PRO A 58 -7.79 19.17 1.50
C PRO A 58 -8.40 17.76 1.45
N PHE A 59 -7.54 16.73 1.44
CA PHE A 59 -7.96 15.34 1.43
C PHE A 59 -8.64 14.95 2.74
N LEU A 60 -8.06 15.35 3.88
CA LEU A 60 -8.62 15.08 5.19
C LEU A 60 -9.94 15.82 5.41
N THR A 61 -10.00 17.10 5.06
CA THR A 61 -11.22 17.91 5.20
C THR A 61 -12.37 17.38 4.34
N GLY A 62 -12.08 16.77 3.18
CA GLY A 62 -13.08 16.14 2.33
C GLY A 62 -13.71 14.87 2.93
N ASN A 63 -12.96 14.13 3.75
CA ASN A 63 -13.33 12.78 4.22
C ASN A 63 -13.66 12.70 5.73
N PHE A 64 -13.13 13.61 6.54
CA PHE A 64 -13.22 13.58 8.01
C PHE A 64 -13.75 14.90 8.56
N ASP A 65 -14.15 14.90 9.84
CA ASP A 65 -14.54 16.11 10.56
C ASP A 65 -13.34 16.62 11.37
N TYR A 66 -13.01 17.91 11.24
CA TYR A 66 -11.93 18.53 12.01
C TYR A 66 -12.48 19.24 13.24
N ASP A 67 -12.01 18.86 14.42
CA ASP A 67 -12.30 19.53 15.68
C ASP A 67 -11.24 20.61 15.94
N GLU A 68 -11.59 21.87 15.67
CA GLU A 68 -10.71 23.02 15.87
C GLU A 68 -10.26 23.19 17.33
N LYS A 69 -11.08 22.77 18.30
CA LYS A 69 -10.77 22.95 19.73
C LYS A 69 -9.65 22.04 20.19
N ASN A 70 -9.63 20.81 19.67
CA ASN A 70 -8.65 19.80 20.04
C ASN A 70 -7.59 19.56 18.96
N GLN A 71 -7.70 20.25 17.82
CA GLN A 71 -6.84 20.11 16.63
C GLN A 71 -6.73 18.67 16.13
N LYS A 72 -7.86 17.95 16.13
CA LYS A 72 -7.93 16.53 15.79
C LYS A 72 -9.00 16.26 14.74
N TYR A 73 -8.68 15.37 13.82
CA TYR A 73 -9.64 14.79 12.89
C TYR A 73 -10.42 13.66 13.56
N GLN A 74 -11.71 13.55 13.23
CA GLN A 74 -12.64 12.55 13.73
C GLN A 74 -13.38 11.85 12.58
N ILE A 75 -13.79 10.60 12.82
CA ILE A 75 -14.66 9.87 11.89
C ILE A 75 -16.02 10.55 11.92
N ARG A 76 -16.57 10.81 10.73
CA ARG A 76 -17.92 11.37 10.60
C ARG A 76 -18.94 10.48 11.30
N LYS A 77 -19.92 11.09 11.97
CA LYS A 77 -20.99 10.34 12.62
C LYS A 77 -21.80 9.58 11.55
N ASN A 78 -22.10 8.31 11.80
CA ASN A 78 -22.87 7.39 10.92
C ASN A 78 -22.18 6.91 9.62
N THR A 79 -20.85 7.02 9.50
CA THR A 79 -20.12 6.32 8.43
C THR A 79 -19.74 4.90 8.84
N LYS A 80 -20.01 3.92 7.98
CA LYS A 80 -19.41 2.57 8.08
C LYS A 80 -18.01 2.63 7.46
N PHE A 81 -17.03 1.96 8.07
CA PHE A 81 -15.71 1.73 7.47
C PHE A 81 -15.88 1.22 6.03
N ARG A 82 -15.26 1.90 5.06
CA ARG A 82 -15.70 1.78 3.66
C ARG A 82 -15.09 0.62 2.86
N THR A 83 -14.07 -0.10 3.32
CA THR A 83 -13.38 -1.03 2.41
C THR A 83 -12.66 -2.19 3.10
N ARG A 84 -12.61 -3.33 2.40
CA ARG A 84 -11.75 -4.50 2.69
C ARG A 84 -10.87 -4.70 1.45
N ILE A 85 -9.58 -4.42 1.55
CA ILE A 85 -8.66 -4.52 0.40
C ILE A 85 -8.53 -5.97 -0.06
N ASP A 86 -8.62 -6.18 -1.38
CA ASP A 86 -8.40 -7.49 -1.99
C ASP A 86 -6.98 -8.04 -1.67
N VAL A 87 -6.90 -9.33 -1.34
CA VAL A 87 -5.65 -9.97 -0.92
C VAL A 87 -4.60 -10.01 -2.04
N HIS A 88 -5.03 -10.16 -3.29
CA HIS A 88 -4.15 -10.24 -4.46
C HIS A 88 -3.45 -8.90 -4.68
N LEU A 89 -4.17 -7.80 -4.47
CA LEU A 89 -3.65 -6.46 -4.59
C LEU A 89 -2.60 -6.15 -3.50
N ARG A 90 -2.85 -6.57 -2.26
CA ARG A 90 -1.88 -6.42 -1.15
C ARG A 90 -0.59 -7.17 -1.44
N VAL A 91 -0.69 -8.42 -1.89
CA VAL A 91 0.46 -9.23 -2.31
C VAL A 91 1.26 -8.51 -3.39
N ARG A 92 0.60 -7.96 -4.42
CA ARG A 92 1.26 -7.25 -5.51
C ARG A 92 2.07 -6.06 -5.04
N TYR A 93 1.54 -5.23 -4.13
CA TYR A 93 2.25 -4.04 -3.65
C TYR A 93 3.48 -4.39 -2.81
N PHE A 94 3.33 -5.25 -1.80
CA PHE A 94 4.47 -5.65 -0.97
C PHE A 94 5.56 -6.33 -1.79
N MET A 95 5.17 -7.12 -2.79
CA MET A 95 6.12 -7.77 -3.70
C MET A 95 6.87 -6.76 -4.57
N ILE A 96 6.19 -5.79 -5.18
CA ILE A 96 6.86 -4.73 -5.96
C ILE A 96 7.83 -3.94 -5.07
N SER A 97 7.40 -3.54 -3.87
CA SER A 97 8.23 -2.83 -2.89
C SER A 97 9.51 -3.59 -2.58
N TYR A 98 9.37 -4.87 -2.22
CA TYR A 98 10.48 -5.76 -1.93
C TYR A 98 11.42 -5.91 -3.13
N MET A 99 10.88 -6.19 -4.31
CA MET A 99 11.67 -6.43 -5.51
C MET A 99 12.47 -5.18 -5.94
N ARG A 100 11.88 -3.98 -5.83
CA ARG A 100 12.59 -2.71 -6.08
C ARG A 100 13.76 -2.50 -5.12
N ARG A 101 13.56 -2.81 -3.83
CA ARG A 101 14.65 -2.76 -2.84
C ARG A 101 15.78 -3.72 -3.22
N MET A 102 15.45 -4.94 -3.66
CA MET A 102 16.45 -5.91 -4.11
C MET A 102 17.19 -5.45 -5.37
N GLU A 103 16.51 -4.81 -6.32
CA GLU A 103 17.18 -4.19 -7.49
C GLU A 103 18.19 -3.12 -7.08
N HIS A 104 17.83 -2.23 -6.14
CA HIS A 104 18.74 -1.24 -5.58
C HIS A 104 19.97 -1.88 -4.90
N GLU A 105 19.75 -2.97 -4.19
CA GLU A 105 20.80 -3.77 -3.54
C GLU A 105 21.57 -4.67 -4.53
N LYS A 106 21.21 -4.66 -5.82
CA LYS A 106 21.74 -5.55 -6.87
C LYS A 106 21.62 -7.02 -6.52
N TYR A 107 20.60 -7.37 -5.74
CA TYR A 107 20.26 -8.73 -5.34
C TYR A 107 19.12 -9.27 -6.19
N GLN A 108 19.18 -10.57 -6.50
CA GLN A 108 18.13 -11.27 -7.24
C GLN A 108 17.52 -12.33 -6.33
N PRO A 109 16.33 -12.08 -5.76
CA PRO A 109 15.74 -12.93 -4.74
C PRO A 109 15.17 -14.23 -5.30
N THR A 110 15.17 -15.25 -4.46
CA THR A 110 14.44 -16.51 -4.69
C THR A 110 12.95 -16.36 -4.36
N PHE A 111 12.13 -17.33 -4.76
CA PHE A 111 10.72 -17.32 -4.34
C PHE A 111 10.59 -17.40 -2.82
N ASP A 112 11.41 -18.23 -2.17
CA ASP A 112 11.44 -18.35 -0.72
C ASP A 112 11.86 -17.05 -0.03
N ASP A 113 12.86 -16.33 -0.57
CA ASP A 113 13.26 -15.01 -0.07
C ASP A 113 12.08 -14.02 -0.12
N ILE A 114 11.35 -14.00 -1.24
CA ILE A 114 10.18 -13.14 -1.43
C ILE A 114 9.11 -13.48 -0.40
N VAL A 115 8.72 -14.75 -0.31
CA VAL A 115 7.70 -15.22 0.64
C VAL A 115 8.09 -14.90 2.08
N LEU A 116 9.33 -15.19 2.47
CA LEU A 116 9.84 -14.93 3.82
C LEU A 116 9.74 -13.45 4.20
N ASN A 117 9.99 -12.54 3.25
CA ASN A 117 9.99 -11.11 3.50
C ASN A 117 8.60 -10.47 3.43
N ILE A 118 7.72 -10.90 2.53
CA ILE A 118 6.40 -10.26 2.35
C ILE A 118 5.30 -10.89 3.21
N MET A 119 5.39 -12.19 3.54
CA MET A 119 4.36 -12.92 4.28
C MET A 119 4.05 -12.33 5.68
N PRO A 120 5.02 -11.85 6.47
CA PRO A 120 4.73 -11.20 7.75
C PRO A 120 3.86 -9.94 7.60
N LEU A 121 4.05 -9.18 6.51
CA LEU A 121 3.36 -7.92 6.23
C LEU A 121 1.91 -8.14 5.75
N LEU A 122 1.60 -9.36 5.31
CA LEU A 122 0.29 -9.75 4.79
C LEU A 122 -0.68 -10.24 5.88
N ARG A 123 -0.24 -10.36 7.14
CA ARG A 123 -1.03 -10.94 8.26
C ARG A 123 -2.15 -10.06 8.83
N ASN A 124 -2.60 -9.05 8.10
CA ASN A 124 -3.76 -8.25 8.48
C ASN A 124 -5.05 -8.99 8.07
N GLY A 125 -5.46 -9.96 8.90
CA GLY A 125 -6.77 -10.60 8.89
C GLY A 125 -6.98 -11.80 7.94
N VAL A 126 -6.18 -11.94 6.88
CA VAL A 126 -6.21 -13.11 5.96
C VAL A 126 -4.80 -13.37 5.44
N THR A 127 -4.26 -14.56 5.69
CA THR A 127 -2.97 -15.00 5.14
C THR A 127 -3.17 -15.55 3.73
N PRO A 128 -2.55 -14.96 2.69
CA PRO A 128 -2.64 -15.50 1.33
C PRO A 128 -1.91 -16.84 1.20
N GLU A 129 -2.44 -17.71 0.35
CA GLU A 129 -1.78 -18.96 -0.04
C GLU A 129 -0.53 -18.66 -0.88
N GLN A 130 0.49 -19.53 -0.79
CA GLN A 130 1.69 -19.40 -1.63
C GLN A 130 1.37 -19.38 -3.12
N GLN A 131 0.32 -20.10 -3.56
CA GLN A 131 -0.13 -20.07 -4.95
C GLN A 131 -0.64 -18.69 -5.37
N THR A 132 -1.29 -17.95 -4.46
CA THR A 132 -1.69 -16.56 -4.70
C THR A 132 -0.45 -15.69 -4.89
N ILE A 133 0.56 -15.86 -4.04
CA ILE A 133 1.83 -15.14 -4.13
C ILE A 133 2.55 -15.45 -5.44
N LEU A 134 2.69 -16.73 -5.79
CA LEU A 134 3.33 -17.15 -7.03
C LEU A 134 2.63 -16.57 -8.26
N SER A 135 1.29 -16.63 -8.29
CA SER A 135 0.52 -16.09 -9.42
C SER A 135 0.70 -14.58 -9.61
N VAL A 136 0.88 -13.82 -8.52
CA VAL A 136 1.17 -12.39 -8.59
C VAL A 136 2.61 -12.15 -9.05
N LEU A 137 3.56 -12.95 -8.57
CA LEU A 137 4.97 -12.86 -8.96
C LEU A 137 5.14 -13.07 -10.47
N GLU A 138 4.50 -14.12 -11.00
CA GLU A 138 4.52 -14.44 -12.43
C GLU A 138 3.89 -13.33 -13.31
N GLN A 139 3.03 -12.48 -12.74
CA GLN A 139 2.46 -11.34 -13.46
C GLN A 139 3.38 -10.12 -13.53
N ILE A 140 4.30 -9.95 -12.57
CA ILE A 140 5.10 -8.71 -12.43
C ILE A 140 6.60 -8.92 -12.58
N ALA A 141 7.06 -10.17 -12.53
CA ALA A 141 8.47 -10.53 -12.52
C ALA A 141 8.72 -11.68 -13.49
N GLU A 142 9.94 -11.72 -14.02
CA GLU A 142 10.45 -12.82 -14.82
C GLU A 142 11.42 -13.66 -14.01
N ARG A 143 11.40 -14.97 -14.26
CA ARG A 143 12.34 -15.91 -13.68
C ARG A 143 13.66 -15.84 -14.45
N ILE A 144 14.76 -15.69 -13.72
CA ILE A 144 16.14 -15.66 -14.24
C ILE A 144 16.90 -16.84 -13.67
N GLY A 145 17.28 -17.78 -14.54
CA GLY A 145 17.95 -19.01 -14.13
C GLY A 145 17.02 -19.97 -13.40
N GLU A 146 17.58 -20.76 -12.47
CA GLU A 146 16.84 -21.87 -11.86
C GLU A 146 15.81 -21.46 -10.81
N ASP A 147 16.05 -20.41 -10.02
CA ASP A 147 15.10 -19.96 -8.98
C ASP A 147 15.25 -18.50 -8.56
N ARG A 148 15.71 -17.62 -9.46
CA ARG A 148 15.82 -16.19 -9.14
C ARG A 148 14.80 -15.39 -9.92
N TRP A 149 14.42 -14.24 -9.37
CA TRP A 149 13.40 -13.38 -9.95
C TRP A 149 13.92 -11.96 -10.12
N ARG A 150 13.39 -11.27 -11.13
CA ARG A 150 13.59 -9.83 -11.37
C ARG A 150 12.29 -9.23 -11.88
N LEU A 151 12.03 -7.96 -11.59
CA LEU A 151 10.89 -7.27 -12.21
C LEU A 151 11.03 -7.30 -13.73
N THR A 152 9.93 -7.59 -14.44
CA THR A 152 9.91 -7.46 -15.90
C THR A 152 10.05 -5.98 -16.29
N ILE A 153 10.63 -5.71 -17.46
CA ILE A 153 10.71 -4.34 -18.02
C ILE A 153 9.29 -3.78 -18.24
N GLU A 154 8.29 -4.62 -18.53
CA GLU A 154 6.87 -4.23 -18.54
C GLU A 154 6.26 -4.06 -17.14
N GLY A 155 6.77 -4.75 -16.12
CA GLY A 155 6.50 -4.45 -14.71
C GLY A 155 6.97 -3.05 -14.28
N GLN A 156 7.90 -2.45 -15.04
CA GLN A 156 8.30 -1.05 -14.92
C GLN A 156 7.38 -0.09 -15.73
N GLN A 157 6.70 -0.56 -16.78
CA GLN A 157 5.87 0.27 -17.69
C GLN A 157 4.36 0.24 -17.42
N HIS A 158 3.81 -0.83 -16.84
CA HIS A 158 2.38 -0.91 -16.54
C HIS A 158 1.92 -0.11 -15.31
N LEU A 159 2.83 0.63 -14.68
CA LEU A 159 2.49 1.65 -13.68
C LEU A 159 2.08 2.99 -14.32
N PHE A 160 2.36 3.23 -15.61
CA PHE A 160 2.26 4.56 -16.21
C PHE A 160 1.58 4.65 -17.58
N ASP A 161 1.29 3.55 -18.28
CA ASP A 161 0.62 3.66 -19.58
C ASP A 161 -0.90 3.87 -19.46
N SER A 162 -1.26 5.15 -19.38
CA SER A 162 -2.60 5.68 -19.61
C SER A 162 -2.69 6.21 -21.04
N ARG A 163 -3.36 5.46 -21.91
CA ARG A 163 -4.13 5.99 -23.04
C ARG A 163 -5.53 5.39 -23.01
#